data_AF-A0A7R9VTN1-F1
#
_entry.id   AF-A0A7R9VTN1-F1
#
_cell.length_a   1.000
_cell.length_b   1.000
_cell.length_c   1.000
_cell.angle_alpha   90.00
_cell.angle_beta   90.00
_cell.angle_gamma   90.00
#
_symmetry.space_group_name_H-M   'P 1'
#
loop_
_entity.id
_entity.type
_entity.pdbx_description
1 polymer ?
#
loop_
_entity_poly.entity_id
_entity_poly.type
_entity_poly.pdbx_seq_one_letter_code
_entity_poly.pdbx_strand_id
1 'polypeptide(L)'
;MVGVGGILLTCAFMAVRYLTGAYLPGGPYHDLIAPSLRPSFGVIGLSRVLSPSALVLGGMAATAYLVHFSAYDFYSDLEDNSLRRFGLLSAAGFGGTCLISVVMMSLGFLTFGGNSAGLILNNYSSRDAGATACRFVTAVSLIGSYPIFFRGIKSAFLDLFYKDKEITDRFSKTLTKLLLGSLAGLALVLKNAGFTVSFVGAVMGSAIIYVFPPYMYLKSTSRRIRSGALRLSKRVRAERMASRVIIGLGALMGVVGGSVTVMDAFFPRLLSMQ
;
A
#
# COMPACT_ATOMS: atom_id res chain seq x y z
N MET A 1 -10.25 -9.96 -13.16
CA MET A 1 -10.34 -11.11 -12.21
C MET A 1 -9.01 -11.83 -11.99
N VAL A 2 -8.05 -11.79 -12.94
CA VAL A 2 -6.74 -12.45 -12.80
C VAL A 2 -5.99 -12.06 -11.52
N GLY A 3 -6.05 -10.79 -11.10
CA GLY A 3 -5.40 -10.36 -9.85
C GLY A 3 -5.96 -11.01 -8.58
N VAL A 4 -7.30 -11.04 -8.42
CA VAL A 4 -7.94 -11.71 -7.27
C VAL A 4 -7.63 -13.20 -7.27
N GLY A 5 -7.73 -13.86 -8.43
CA GLY A 5 -7.38 -15.27 -8.58
C GLY A 5 -5.91 -15.54 -8.22
N GLY A 6 -5.00 -14.66 -8.61
CA GLY A 6 -3.58 -14.76 -8.28
C GLY A 6 -3.28 -14.64 -6.79
N ILE A 7 -3.99 -13.75 -6.08
CA ILE A 7 -3.86 -13.62 -4.62
C ILE A 7 -4.35 -14.88 -3.92
N LEU A 8 -5.52 -15.41 -4.31
CA LEU A 8 -6.07 -16.63 -3.73
C LEU A 8 -5.18 -17.85 -4.00
N LEU A 9 -4.65 -17.98 -5.23
CA LEU A 9 -3.68 -19.01 -5.58
C LEU A 9 -2.42 -18.91 -4.73
N THR A 10 -1.88 -17.68 -4.57
CA THR A 10 -0.68 -17.45 -3.75
C THR A 10 -0.95 -17.78 -2.28
N CYS A 11 -2.11 -17.41 -1.76
CA CYS A 11 -2.52 -17.75 -0.40
C CYS A 11 -2.60 -19.27 -0.19
N ALA A 12 -3.22 -20.01 -1.11
CA ALA A 12 -3.30 -21.47 -1.05
C ALA A 12 -1.90 -22.10 -1.15
N PHE A 13 -1.05 -21.62 -2.06
CA PHE A 13 0.33 -22.06 -2.19
C PHE A 13 1.11 -21.87 -0.88
N MET A 14 1.03 -20.69 -0.27
CA MET A 14 1.68 -20.40 1.01
C MET A 14 1.18 -21.33 2.12
N ALA A 15 -0.13 -21.61 2.16
CA ALA A 15 -0.71 -22.54 3.13
C ALA A 15 -0.16 -23.96 2.94
N VAL A 16 -0.09 -24.46 1.71
CA VAL A 16 0.48 -25.79 1.42
C VAL A 16 1.95 -25.86 1.83
N ARG A 17 2.75 -24.82 1.53
CA ARG A 17 4.18 -24.80 1.89
C ARG A 17 4.41 -24.73 3.40
N TYR A 18 3.56 -24.00 4.11
CA TYR A 18 3.56 -23.99 5.57
C TYR A 18 3.22 -25.38 6.14
N LEU A 19 2.09 -25.97 5.73
CA LEU A 19 1.61 -27.26 6.25
C LEU A 19 2.56 -28.43 5.94
N THR A 20 3.25 -28.38 4.80
CA THR A 20 4.24 -29.41 4.41
C THR A 20 5.61 -29.19 5.04
N GLY A 21 5.84 -28.09 5.75
CA GLY A 21 7.13 -27.78 6.37
C GLY A 21 8.28 -27.66 5.35
N ALA A 22 7.99 -27.33 4.09
CA ALA A 22 8.92 -27.54 2.98
C ALA A 22 10.22 -26.70 3.05
N TYR A 23 10.22 -25.66 3.87
CA TYR A 23 11.33 -24.72 4.08
C TYR A 23 11.96 -24.81 5.49
N LEU A 24 11.42 -25.65 6.38
CA LEU A 24 12.03 -25.93 7.69
C LEU A 24 13.37 -26.66 7.53
N PRO A 25 14.26 -26.67 8.54
CA PRO A 25 15.50 -27.45 8.48
C PRO A 25 15.23 -28.91 8.12
N GLY A 26 15.91 -29.41 7.08
CA GLY A 26 15.67 -30.75 6.51
C GLY A 26 14.57 -30.84 5.45
N GLY A 27 13.87 -29.73 5.17
CA GLY A 27 12.87 -29.64 4.10
C GLY A 27 13.50 -29.57 2.71
N PRO A 28 12.76 -29.97 1.65
CA PRO A 28 13.28 -30.09 0.28
C PRO A 28 13.80 -28.78 -0.33
N TYR A 29 13.35 -27.62 0.18
CA TYR A 29 13.75 -26.31 -0.34
C TYR A 29 14.62 -25.50 0.64
N HIS A 30 14.93 -26.02 1.83
CA HIS A 30 15.67 -25.29 2.87
C HIS A 30 17.08 -24.88 2.42
N ASP A 31 17.81 -25.81 1.81
CA ASP A 31 19.16 -25.55 1.33
C ASP A 31 19.20 -24.83 -0.02
N LEU A 32 18.05 -24.75 -0.70
CA LEU A 32 17.89 -24.09 -1.99
C LEU A 32 17.61 -22.59 -1.88
N ILE A 33 17.58 -22.04 -0.66
CA ILE A 33 17.42 -20.62 -0.39
C ILE A 33 18.64 -20.07 0.35
N ALA A 34 18.94 -18.80 0.11
CA ALA A 34 20.09 -18.12 0.72
C ALA A 34 19.98 -18.13 2.26
N PRO A 35 21.09 -18.22 3.00
CA PRO A 35 21.07 -18.25 4.47
C PRO A 35 20.30 -17.08 5.12
N SER A 36 20.33 -15.90 4.50
CA SER A 36 19.57 -14.71 4.94
C SER A 36 18.05 -14.82 4.79
N LEU A 37 17.56 -15.76 3.98
CA LEU A 37 16.13 -15.99 3.73
C LEU A 37 15.60 -17.24 4.45
N ARG A 38 16.49 -18.02 5.09
CA ARG A 38 16.11 -19.23 5.82
C ARG A 38 15.25 -18.87 7.04
N PRO A 39 14.33 -19.75 7.46
CA PRO A 39 13.45 -19.46 8.59
C PRO A 39 14.25 -19.14 9.86
N SER A 40 13.87 -18.06 10.51
CA SER A 40 14.48 -17.63 11.78
C SER A 40 13.38 -17.26 12.77
N PHE A 41 13.23 -18.09 13.81
CA PHE A 41 12.28 -17.86 14.89
C PHE A 41 13.06 -17.52 16.15
N GLY A 42 12.87 -16.29 16.66
CA GLY A 42 13.50 -15.80 17.88
C GLY A 42 12.48 -15.52 18.99
N VAL A 43 12.98 -15.24 20.20
CA VAL A 43 12.20 -14.99 21.42
C VAL A 43 11.63 -13.56 21.55
N ILE A 44 11.90 -12.67 20.60
CA ILE A 44 11.64 -11.22 20.68
C ILE A 44 10.22 -10.84 20.21
N GLY A 45 9.27 -11.79 20.24
CA GLY A 45 7.96 -11.68 19.58
C GLY A 45 7.17 -10.40 19.89
N LEU A 46 6.72 -10.23 21.14
CA LEU A 46 5.88 -9.08 21.52
C LEU A 46 6.65 -7.78 21.70
N SER A 47 7.93 -7.83 22.09
CA SER A 47 8.73 -6.64 22.37
C SER A 47 9.04 -5.80 21.14
N ARG A 48 8.89 -6.35 19.93
CA ARG A 48 9.02 -5.59 18.67
C ARG A 48 7.74 -4.94 18.16
N VAL A 49 6.60 -5.12 18.81
CA VAL A 49 5.32 -4.50 18.37
C VAL A 49 5.40 -2.97 18.42
N LEU A 50 6.18 -2.40 19.35
CA LEU A 50 6.44 -0.96 19.45
C LEU A 50 7.76 -0.51 18.80
N SER A 51 8.41 -1.40 18.02
CA SER A 51 9.64 -1.04 17.32
C SER A 51 9.37 -0.13 16.11
N PRO A 52 10.37 0.64 15.64
CA PRO A 52 10.24 1.43 14.41
C PRO A 52 9.81 0.60 13.18
N SER A 53 10.14 -0.70 13.13
CA SER A 53 9.69 -1.60 12.07
C SER A 53 8.15 -1.76 12.01
N ALA A 54 7.44 -1.52 13.10
CA ALA A 54 5.97 -1.46 13.09
C ALA A 54 5.44 -0.29 12.26
N LEU A 55 6.19 0.83 12.17
CA LEU A 55 5.85 1.95 11.29
C LEU A 55 6.06 1.59 9.82
N VAL A 56 7.07 0.76 9.51
CA VAL A 56 7.28 0.23 8.16
C VAL A 56 6.09 -0.61 7.73
N LEU A 57 5.63 -1.52 8.61
CA LEU A 57 4.41 -2.32 8.41
C LEU A 57 3.17 -1.42 8.26
N GLY A 58 3.02 -0.40 9.10
CA GLY A 58 1.95 0.58 9.00
C GLY A 58 1.93 1.30 7.64
N GLY A 59 3.11 1.67 7.12
CA GLY A 59 3.27 2.23 5.78
C GLY A 59 2.86 1.23 4.69
N MET A 60 3.28 -0.03 4.79
CA MET A 60 2.87 -1.06 3.82
C MET A 60 1.35 -1.30 3.84
N ALA A 61 0.74 -1.32 5.03
CA ALA A 61 -0.71 -1.44 5.20
C ALA A 61 -1.43 -0.23 4.60
N ALA A 62 -0.94 1.00 4.84
CA ALA A 62 -1.50 2.21 4.26
C ALA A 62 -1.54 2.15 2.72
N THR A 63 -0.50 1.61 2.07
CA THR A 63 -0.50 1.37 0.63
C THR A 63 -1.48 0.28 0.22
N ALA A 64 -1.54 -0.84 0.94
CA ALA A 64 -2.44 -1.96 0.64
C ALA A 64 -3.93 -1.53 0.66
N TYR A 65 -4.26 -0.57 1.52
CA TYR A 65 -5.62 -0.02 1.66
C TYR A 65 -5.82 1.31 0.92
N LEU A 66 -4.88 1.70 0.05
CA LEU A 66 -4.98 2.94 -0.71
C LEU A 66 -5.89 2.76 -1.93
N VAL A 67 -7.19 2.91 -1.72
CA VAL A 67 -8.21 2.87 -2.80
C VAL A 67 -8.92 4.21 -3.02
N HIS A 68 -8.59 5.21 -2.21
CA HIS A 68 -9.29 6.50 -2.14
C HIS A 68 -9.32 7.27 -3.47
N PHE A 69 -8.27 7.17 -4.29
CA PHE A 69 -8.19 7.87 -5.57
C PHE A 69 -9.16 7.32 -6.64
N SER A 70 -9.63 6.07 -6.47
CA SER A 70 -10.65 5.45 -7.35
C SER A 70 -12.03 5.40 -6.71
N ALA A 71 -12.18 5.88 -5.47
CA ALA A 71 -13.43 5.79 -4.74
C ALA A 71 -14.57 6.56 -5.42
N TYR A 72 -14.27 7.69 -6.07
CA TYR A 72 -15.26 8.45 -6.83
C TYR A 72 -15.76 7.67 -8.05
N ASP A 73 -14.84 7.14 -8.87
CA ASP A 73 -15.20 6.37 -10.07
C ASP A 73 -16.05 5.14 -9.69
N PHE A 74 -15.66 4.40 -8.65
CA PHE A 74 -16.45 3.27 -8.16
C PHE A 74 -17.81 3.68 -7.59
N TYR A 75 -17.92 4.87 -7.00
CA TYR A 75 -19.20 5.39 -6.52
C TYR A 75 -20.11 5.79 -7.69
N SER A 76 -19.57 6.48 -8.70
CA SER A 76 -20.34 6.92 -9.88
C SER A 76 -20.80 5.76 -10.73
N ASP A 77 -19.98 4.72 -10.86
CA ASP A 77 -20.25 3.55 -11.70
C ASP A 77 -21.16 2.51 -11.01
N LEU A 78 -21.45 2.69 -9.71
CA LEU A 78 -22.31 1.79 -8.96
C LEU A 78 -23.78 1.95 -9.40
N GLU A 79 -24.39 0.85 -9.83
CA GLU A 79 -25.83 0.78 -10.09
C GLU A 79 -26.62 1.16 -8.83
N ASP A 80 -27.62 2.03 -8.97
CA ASP A 80 -28.35 2.66 -7.86
C ASP A 80 -27.42 3.21 -6.77
N ASN A 81 -26.50 4.11 -7.17
CA ASN A 81 -25.52 4.66 -6.24
C ASN A 81 -26.21 5.34 -5.04
N SER A 82 -25.83 4.90 -3.85
CA SER A 82 -26.23 5.52 -2.59
C SER A 82 -25.08 5.40 -1.60
N LEU A 83 -24.94 6.40 -0.73
CA LEU A 83 -23.88 6.40 0.29
C LEU A 83 -23.93 5.18 1.19
N ARG A 84 -25.14 4.66 1.47
CA ARG A 84 -25.33 3.45 2.28
C ARG A 84 -24.84 2.19 1.56
N ARG A 85 -25.22 1.99 0.29
CA ARG A 85 -24.80 0.83 -0.50
C ARG A 85 -23.29 0.85 -0.74
N PHE A 86 -22.75 2.01 -1.11
CA PHE A 86 -21.31 2.19 -1.28
C PHE A 86 -20.55 1.93 0.02
N GLY A 87 -21.05 2.43 1.16
CA GLY A 87 -20.44 2.17 2.47
C GLY A 87 -20.43 0.70 2.84
N LEU A 88 -21.52 -0.03 2.59
CA LEU A 88 -21.60 -1.48 2.84
C LEU A 88 -20.64 -2.27 1.94
N LEU A 89 -20.62 -1.98 0.64
CA LEU A 89 -19.71 -2.63 -0.31
C LEU A 89 -18.24 -2.31 -0.01
N SER A 90 -17.95 -1.06 0.35
CA SER A 90 -16.61 -0.66 0.79
C SER A 90 -16.21 -1.44 2.04
N ALA A 91 -17.05 -1.48 3.08
CA ALA A 91 -16.76 -2.21 4.31
C ALA A 91 -16.53 -3.70 4.05
N ALA A 92 -17.34 -4.33 3.20
CA ALA A 92 -17.15 -5.73 2.80
C ALA A 92 -15.83 -5.94 2.05
N GLY A 93 -15.48 -5.03 1.12
CA GLY A 93 -14.22 -5.06 0.38
C GLY A 93 -13.00 -4.92 1.30
N PHE A 94 -12.98 -3.88 2.14
CA PHE A 94 -11.91 -3.67 3.14
C PHE A 94 -11.79 -4.85 4.10
N GLY A 95 -12.91 -5.39 4.59
CA GLY A 95 -12.94 -6.56 5.48
C GLY A 95 -12.39 -7.82 4.82
N GLY A 96 -12.79 -8.09 3.57
CA GLY A 96 -12.29 -9.22 2.79
C GLY A 96 -10.78 -9.11 2.50
N THR A 97 -10.32 -7.92 2.09
CA THR A 97 -8.88 -7.65 1.91
C THR A 97 -8.12 -7.83 3.22
N CYS A 98 -8.65 -7.35 4.34
CA CYS A 98 -8.05 -7.51 5.65
C CYS A 98 -7.88 -8.98 6.06
N LEU A 99 -8.93 -9.78 5.89
CA LEU A 99 -8.87 -11.20 6.20
C LEU A 99 -7.77 -11.90 5.38
N ILE A 100 -7.74 -11.67 4.06
CA ILE A 100 -6.74 -12.28 3.17
C ILE A 100 -5.32 -11.80 3.53
N SER A 101 -5.14 -10.50 3.78
CA SER A 101 -3.84 -9.94 4.17
C SER A 101 -3.34 -10.52 5.49
N VAL A 102 -4.20 -10.66 6.50
CA VAL A 102 -3.84 -11.29 7.79
C VAL A 102 -3.45 -12.75 7.61
N VAL A 103 -4.21 -13.51 6.81
CA VAL A 103 -3.89 -14.92 6.53
C VAL A 103 -2.55 -15.03 5.82
N MET A 104 -2.32 -14.28 4.75
CA MET A 104 -1.06 -14.32 4.01
C MET A 104 0.13 -13.86 4.85
N MET A 105 -0.03 -12.79 5.63
CA MET A 105 1.01 -12.30 6.55
C MET A 105 1.35 -13.36 7.60
N SER A 106 0.33 -14.01 8.17
CA SER A 106 0.52 -15.08 9.17
C SER A 106 1.23 -16.28 8.56
N LEU A 107 0.81 -16.76 7.39
CA LEU A 107 1.45 -17.89 6.70
C LEU A 107 2.91 -17.58 6.32
N GLY A 108 3.18 -16.37 5.84
CA GLY A 108 4.54 -15.92 5.51
C GLY A 108 5.43 -15.92 6.75
N PHE A 109 4.95 -15.30 7.84
CA PHE A 109 5.68 -15.26 9.10
C PHE A 109 5.87 -16.65 9.71
N LEU A 110 4.85 -17.51 9.69
CA LEU A 110 4.95 -18.88 10.21
C LEU A 110 5.88 -19.77 9.37
N THR A 111 6.16 -19.41 8.11
CA THR A 111 7.08 -20.15 7.24
C THR A 111 8.53 -19.67 7.39
N PHE A 112 8.78 -18.36 7.43
CA PHE A 112 10.13 -17.79 7.39
C PHE A 112 10.54 -17.00 8.64
N GLY A 113 9.61 -16.77 9.57
CA GLY A 113 9.84 -16.02 10.80
C GLY A 113 10.33 -14.59 10.53
N GLY A 114 11.32 -14.16 11.30
CA GLY A 114 11.92 -12.83 11.23
C GLY A 114 12.68 -12.52 9.93
N ASN A 115 12.97 -13.53 9.10
CA ASN A 115 13.66 -13.37 7.82
C ASN A 115 12.70 -13.21 6.63
N SER A 116 11.41 -12.91 6.89
CA SER A 116 10.42 -12.64 5.85
C SER A 116 10.79 -11.37 5.06
N ALA A 117 10.90 -11.48 3.74
CA ALA A 117 11.16 -10.34 2.87
C ALA A 117 9.89 -9.50 2.66
N GLY A 118 10.06 -8.21 2.38
CA GLY A 118 8.93 -7.30 2.09
C GLY A 118 8.08 -7.71 0.89
N LEU A 119 8.66 -8.48 -0.05
CA LEU A 119 7.91 -9.28 -1.03
C LEU A 119 8.10 -10.75 -0.70
N ILE A 120 7.12 -11.36 -0.05
CA ILE A 120 7.24 -12.72 0.52
C ILE A 120 7.58 -13.79 -0.52
N LEU A 121 7.16 -13.61 -1.78
CA LEU A 121 7.51 -14.51 -2.88
C LEU A 121 9.02 -14.57 -3.16
N ASN A 122 9.81 -13.60 -2.69
CA ASN A 122 11.27 -13.65 -2.82
C ASN A 122 11.93 -14.62 -1.82
N ASN A 123 11.25 -15.01 -0.73
CA ASN A 123 11.78 -16.00 0.22
C ASN A 123 11.75 -17.42 -0.33
N TYR A 124 10.77 -17.74 -1.18
CA TYR A 124 10.61 -19.07 -1.76
C TYR A 124 11.72 -19.36 -2.79
N SER A 125 12.12 -20.62 -2.96
CA SER A 125 13.17 -20.96 -3.91
C SER A 125 12.72 -20.72 -5.37
N SER A 126 13.65 -20.41 -6.27
CA SER A 126 13.39 -20.39 -7.72
C SER A 126 13.16 -21.79 -8.30
N ARG A 127 13.62 -22.83 -7.59
CA ARG A 127 13.40 -24.24 -7.95
C ARG A 127 12.04 -24.79 -7.50
N ASP A 128 11.29 -24.02 -6.71
CA ASP A 128 9.92 -24.35 -6.34
C ASP A 128 8.99 -23.93 -7.49
N ALA A 129 8.50 -24.91 -8.27
CA ALA A 129 7.63 -24.66 -9.40
C ALA A 129 6.34 -23.91 -9.00
N GLY A 130 5.80 -24.17 -7.80
CA GLY A 130 4.62 -23.48 -7.29
C GLY A 130 4.92 -22.01 -7.00
N ALA A 131 6.08 -21.70 -6.42
CA ALA A 131 6.51 -20.33 -6.19
C ALA A 131 6.71 -19.58 -7.51
N THR A 132 7.32 -20.23 -8.50
CA THR A 132 7.52 -19.66 -9.84
C THR A 132 6.19 -19.40 -10.56
N ALA A 133 5.22 -20.31 -10.44
CA ALA A 133 3.87 -20.08 -10.94
C ALA A 133 3.19 -18.88 -10.26
N CYS A 134 3.29 -18.76 -8.92
CA CYS A 134 2.74 -17.62 -8.20
C CYS A 134 3.39 -16.30 -8.65
N ARG A 135 4.72 -16.26 -8.80
CA ARG A 135 5.43 -15.08 -9.34
C ARG A 135 4.94 -14.70 -10.73
N PHE A 136 4.74 -15.69 -11.61
CA PHE A 136 4.22 -15.45 -12.95
C PHE A 136 2.81 -14.83 -12.91
N VAL A 137 1.89 -15.41 -12.14
CA VAL A 137 0.53 -14.88 -12.02
C VAL A 137 0.52 -13.48 -11.39
N THR A 138 1.34 -13.23 -10.37
CA THR A 138 1.54 -11.88 -9.81
C THR A 138 2.05 -10.92 -10.87
N ALA A 139 3.04 -11.31 -11.68
CA ALA A 139 3.57 -10.47 -12.76
C ALA A 139 2.50 -10.13 -13.80
N VAL A 140 1.71 -11.11 -14.24
CA VAL A 140 0.58 -10.89 -15.16
C VAL A 140 -0.44 -9.92 -14.56
N SER A 141 -0.76 -10.07 -13.28
CA SER A 141 -1.66 -9.15 -12.57
C SER A 141 -1.10 -7.72 -12.56
N LEU A 142 0.18 -7.54 -12.24
CA LEU A 142 0.83 -6.23 -12.19
C LEU A 142 0.89 -5.56 -13.56
N ILE A 143 1.18 -6.32 -14.61
CA ILE A 143 1.15 -5.84 -16.00
C ILE A 143 -0.27 -5.36 -16.35
N GLY A 144 -1.30 -6.12 -15.98
CA GLY A 144 -2.69 -5.74 -16.20
C GLY A 144 -3.13 -4.48 -15.44
N SER A 145 -2.57 -4.25 -14.24
CA SER A 145 -2.86 -3.04 -13.46
C SER A 145 -2.12 -1.80 -13.96
N TYR A 146 -0.99 -1.96 -14.65
CA TYR A 146 -0.14 -0.85 -15.08
C TYR A 146 -0.87 0.21 -15.94
N PRO A 147 -1.65 -0.15 -16.98
CA PRO A 147 -2.38 0.82 -17.80
C PRO A 147 -3.40 1.65 -17.01
N ILE A 148 -4.04 1.04 -16.00
CA ILE A 148 -5.05 1.70 -15.16
C ILE A 148 -4.38 2.80 -14.34
N PHE A 149 -3.29 2.48 -13.64
CA PHE A 149 -2.53 3.47 -12.87
C PHE A 149 -1.92 4.55 -13.76
N PHE A 150 -1.37 4.16 -14.91
CA PHE A 150 -0.78 5.11 -15.84
C PHE A 150 -1.81 6.12 -16.36
N ARG A 151 -3.03 5.67 -16.69
CA ARG A 151 -4.14 6.55 -17.06
C ARG A 151 -4.48 7.53 -15.94
N GLY A 152 -4.54 7.06 -14.69
CA GLY A 152 -4.79 7.91 -13.52
C GLY A 152 -3.74 8.99 -13.34
N ILE A 153 -2.44 8.64 -13.41
CA ILE A 153 -1.33 9.61 -13.30
C ILE A 153 -1.40 10.64 -14.42
N LYS A 154 -1.64 10.19 -15.66
CA LYS A 154 -1.72 11.09 -16.81
C LYS A 154 -2.90 12.06 -16.69
N SER A 155 -4.08 11.57 -16.29
CA SER A 155 -5.26 12.44 -16.09
C SER A 155 -4.98 13.46 -15.00
N ALA A 156 -4.48 13.03 -13.84
CA ALA A 156 -4.16 13.92 -12.73
C ALA A 156 -3.14 15.01 -13.11
N PHE A 157 -2.13 14.67 -13.91
CA PHE A 157 -1.16 15.64 -14.42
C PHE A 157 -1.82 16.68 -15.33
N LEU A 158 -2.66 16.24 -16.27
CA LEU A 158 -3.36 17.13 -17.20
C LEU A 158 -4.36 18.04 -16.46
N ASP A 159 -5.12 17.48 -15.52
CA ASP A 159 -6.09 18.22 -14.72
C ASP A 159 -5.44 19.26 -13.81
N LEU A 160 -4.20 19.03 -13.35
CA LEU A 160 -3.47 19.93 -12.48
C LEU A 160 -2.80 21.08 -13.23
N PHE A 161 -2.16 20.81 -14.37
CA PHE A 161 -1.31 21.78 -15.08
C PHE A 161 -1.93 22.35 -16.37
N TYR A 162 -2.91 21.65 -16.95
CA TYR A 162 -3.50 21.96 -18.24
C TYR A 162 -5.03 21.97 -18.21
N LYS A 163 -5.60 22.28 -17.03
CA LYS A 163 -7.04 22.44 -16.85
C LYS A 163 -7.62 23.40 -17.91
N ASP A 164 -8.68 22.96 -18.58
CA ASP A 164 -9.43 23.73 -19.58
C ASP A 164 -8.64 24.13 -20.86
N LYS A 165 -7.49 23.49 -21.13
CA LYS A 165 -6.71 23.68 -22.36
C LYS A 165 -6.94 22.54 -23.35
N GLU A 166 -7.00 22.86 -24.64
CA GLU A 166 -7.01 21.83 -25.68
C GLU A 166 -5.67 21.07 -25.70
N ILE A 167 -5.75 19.75 -25.60
CA ILE A 167 -4.58 18.87 -25.54
C ILE A 167 -4.32 18.34 -26.95
N THR A 168 -3.29 18.85 -27.61
CA THR A 168 -2.87 18.31 -28.91
C THR A 168 -2.39 16.86 -28.77
N ASP A 169 -2.71 16.02 -29.75
CA ASP A 169 -2.35 14.60 -29.76
C ASP A 169 -0.82 14.37 -29.69
N ARG A 170 -0.03 15.27 -30.30
CA ARG A 170 1.43 15.27 -30.21
C ARG A 170 1.93 15.50 -28.78
N PHE A 171 1.34 16.45 -28.05
CA PHE A 171 1.70 16.73 -26.66
C PHE A 171 1.33 15.55 -25.76
N SER A 172 0.12 14.99 -25.93
CA SER A 172 -0.36 13.82 -25.21
C SER A 172 0.58 12.60 -25.37
N LYS A 173 1.08 12.35 -26.58
CA LYS A 173 2.07 11.29 -26.88
C LYS A 173 3.43 11.56 -26.24
N THR A 174 3.92 12.80 -26.30
CA THR A 174 5.18 13.19 -25.67
C THR A 174 5.12 13.05 -24.14
N LEU A 175 4.02 13.51 -23.52
CA LEU A 175 3.78 13.35 -22.09
C LEU A 175 3.75 11.87 -21.70
N THR A 176 3.06 11.03 -22.46
CA THR A 176 3.05 9.57 -22.23
C THR A 176 4.47 9.00 -22.24
N LYS A 177 5.28 9.31 -23.25
CA LYS A 177 6.66 8.81 -23.36
C LYS A 177 7.53 9.29 -22.19
N LEU A 178 7.37 10.55 -21.78
CA LEU A 178 8.15 11.13 -20.68
C LEU A 178 7.78 10.50 -19.33
N LEU A 179 6.48 10.33 -19.04
CA LEU A 179 6.02 9.65 -17.82
C LEU A 179 6.45 8.18 -17.79
N LEU A 180 6.33 7.48 -18.92
CA LEU A 180 6.77 6.08 -19.01
C LEU A 180 8.28 5.94 -18.84
N GLY A 181 9.06 6.83 -19.46
CA GLY A 181 10.51 6.87 -19.36
C GLY A 181 10.98 7.18 -17.93
N SER A 182 10.33 8.11 -17.23
CA SER A 182 10.67 8.42 -15.83
C SER A 182 10.32 7.26 -14.89
N LEU A 183 9.18 6.61 -15.08
CA LEU A 183 8.80 5.38 -14.36
C LEU A 183 9.82 4.26 -14.58
N ALA A 184 10.24 4.04 -15.82
CA ALA A 184 11.26 3.05 -16.15
C ALA A 184 12.62 3.37 -15.52
N GLY A 185 13.06 4.63 -15.58
CA GLY A 185 14.28 5.10 -14.94
C GLY A 185 14.27 4.90 -13.42
N LEU A 186 13.14 5.22 -12.77
CA LEU A 186 12.99 5.01 -11.33
C LEU A 186 13.06 3.51 -10.95
N ALA A 187 12.49 2.63 -11.79
CA ALA A 187 12.56 1.18 -11.58
C ALA A 187 13.99 0.60 -11.72
N LEU A 188 14.93 1.32 -12.35
CA LEU A 188 16.34 0.94 -12.37
C LEU A 188 17.03 1.20 -11.03
N VAL A 189 16.60 2.22 -10.29
CA VAL A 189 17.19 2.61 -9.00
C VAL A 189 16.52 1.90 -7.83
N LEU A 190 15.19 1.80 -7.84
CA LEU A 190 14.40 1.23 -6.72
C LEU A 190 14.16 -0.27 -6.92
N LYS A 191 15.06 -1.12 -6.39
CA LYS A 191 14.95 -2.59 -6.48
C LYS A 191 14.21 -3.25 -5.31
N ASN A 192 14.07 -2.56 -4.18
CA ASN A 192 13.39 -3.10 -3.00
C ASN A 192 11.91 -2.74 -3.01
N ALA A 193 11.06 -3.71 -3.37
CA ALA A 193 9.61 -3.52 -3.41
C ALA A 193 9.01 -3.18 -2.03
N GLY A 194 9.51 -3.79 -0.95
CA GLY A 194 9.05 -3.52 0.41
C GLY A 194 9.31 -2.07 0.83
N PHE A 195 10.51 -1.57 0.56
CA PHE A 195 10.86 -0.16 0.75
C PHE A 195 9.92 0.76 -0.02
N THR A 196 9.76 0.53 -1.34
CA THR A 196 8.93 1.39 -2.20
C THR A 196 7.48 1.44 -1.70
N VAL A 197 6.90 0.29 -1.38
CA VAL A 197 5.51 0.17 -0.91
C VAL A 197 5.34 0.83 0.46
N SER A 198 6.27 0.62 1.39
CA SER A 198 6.22 1.24 2.72
C SER A 198 6.37 2.76 2.64
N PHE A 199 7.31 3.25 1.82
CA PHE A 199 7.60 4.68 1.69
C PHE A 199 6.43 5.43 1.07
N VAL A 200 5.86 4.88 -0.02
CA VAL A 200 4.67 5.46 -0.65
C VAL A 200 3.50 5.52 0.34
N GLY A 201 3.28 4.47 1.12
CA GLY A 201 2.18 4.46 2.09
C GLY A 201 2.41 5.39 3.27
N ALA A 202 3.65 5.49 3.74
CA ALA A 202 4.00 6.44 4.78
C ALA A 202 3.76 7.88 4.32
N VAL A 203 4.27 8.28 3.15
CA VAL A 203 4.18 9.67 2.69
C VAL A 203 2.82 9.97 2.04
N MET A 204 2.47 9.26 0.97
CA MET A 204 1.24 9.52 0.21
C MET A 204 0.00 9.01 0.94
N GLY A 205 0.09 7.86 1.62
CA GLY A 205 -1.01 7.36 2.44
C GLY A 205 -1.33 8.32 3.57
N SER A 206 -0.34 8.86 4.28
CA SER A 206 -0.60 9.85 5.33
C SER A 206 -1.25 11.13 4.79
N ALA A 207 -0.83 11.59 3.60
CA ALA A 207 -1.45 12.76 2.97
C ALA A 207 -2.92 12.51 2.59
N ILE A 208 -3.21 11.39 1.93
CA ILE A 208 -4.56 11.08 1.41
C ILE A 208 -5.53 10.67 2.52
N ILE A 209 -5.06 9.97 3.55
CA ILE A 209 -5.91 9.44 4.62
C ILE A 209 -6.10 10.48 5.73
N TYR A 210 -5.03 11.16 6.15
CA TYR A 210 -5.06 12.01 7.35
C TYR A 210 -5.00 13.52 7.06
N VAL A 211 -4.51 13.96 5.90
CA VAL A 211 -4.36 15.40 5.62
C VAL A 211 -5.49 15.93 4.74
N PHE A 212 -5.73 15.35 3.57
CA PHE A 212 -6.66 15.91 2.60
C PHE A 212 -8.13 15.91 3.06
N PRO A 213 -8.71 14.81 3.60
CA PRO A 213 -10.13 14.81 3.98
C PRO A 213 -10.44 15.82 5.10
N PRO A 214 -9.66 15.89 6.21
CA PRO A 214 -9.90 16.91 7.24
C PRO A 214 -9.66 18.34 6.73
N TYR A 215 -8.69 18.54 5.82
CA TYR A 215 -8.45 19.84 5.22
C TYR A 215 -9.64 20.29 4.33
N MET A 216 -10.18 19.39 3.52
CA MET A 216 -11.38 19.63 2.72
C MET A 216 -12.59 19.95 3.63
N TYR A 217 -12.76 19.21 4.74
CA TYR A 217 -13.80 19.48 5.73
C TYR A 217 -13.64 20.86 6.37
N LEU A 218 -12.42 21.26 6.77
CA LEU A 218 -12.15 22.59 7.32
C LEU A 218 -12.47 23.72 6.33
N LYS A 219 -12.12 23.54 5.05
CA LYS A 219 -12.40 24.52 4.00
C LYS A 219 -13.89 24.61 3.68
N SER A 220 -14.57 23.47 3.60
CA SER A 220 -16.02 23.39 3.36
C SER A 220 -16.82 24.03 4.51
N THR A 221 -16.52 23.68 5.76
CA THR A 221 -17.20 24.27 6.93
C THR A 221 -16.94 25.76 7.05
N SER A 222 -15.72 26.22 6.76
CA SER A 222 -15.40 27.67 6.76
C SER A 222 -16.23 28.44 5.74
N ARG A 223 -16.42 27.90 4.54
CA ARG A 223 -17.26 28.51 3.50
C ARG A 223 -18.73 28.58 3.93
N ARG A 224 -19.27 27.48 4.48
CA ARG A 224 -20.67 27.42 4.94
C ARG A 224 -20.96 28.33 6.13
N ILE A 225 -19.99 28.54 7.02
CA ILE A 225 -20.11 29.52 8.12
C ILE A 225 -20.13 30.94 7.56
N ARG A 226 -19.22 31.25 6.61
CA ARG A 226 -19.16 32.58 5.99
C ARG A 226 -20.45 32.91 5.22
N SER A 227 -21.07 31.92 4.58
CA SER A 227 -22.34 32.09 3.86
C SER A 227 -23.57 32.06 4.78
N GLY A 228 -23.41 31.96 6.10
CA GLY A 228 -24.53 31.85 7.06
C GLY A 228 -25.27 30.51 7.05
N ALA A 229 -24.91 29.58 6.15
CA ALA A 229 -25.55 28.27 6.00
C ALA A 229 -25.22 27.27 7.12
N LEU A 230 -24.28 27.61 8.01
CA LEU A 230 -23.90 26.78 9.15
C LEU A 230 -23.58 27.66 10.37
N ARG A 231 -24.25 27.41 11.50
CA ARG A 231 -23.96 28.09 12.77
C ARG A 231 -22.82 27.38 13.51
N LEU A 232 -21.95 28.17 14.13
CA LEU A 232 -20.85 27.67 14.96
C LEU A 232 -21.38 27.12 16.29
N SER A 233 -21.66 25.81 16.33
CA SER A 233 -21.94 25.08 17.58
C SER A 233 -20.65 24.61 18.25
N LYS A 234 -20.71 24.31 19.56
CA LYS A 234 -19.61 23.66 20.31
C LYS A 234 -19.11 22.40 19.61
N ARG A 235 -20.03 21.59 19.06
CA ARG A 235 -19.71 20.37 18.31
C ARG A 235 -18.90 20.65 17.05
N VAL A 236 -19.32 21.62 16.23
CA VAL A 236 -18.59 22.03 15.01
C VAL A 236 -17.21 22.56 15.36
N ARG A 237 -17.07 23.32 16.45
CA ARG A 237 -15.76 23.80 16.92
C ARG A 237 -14.85 22.63 17.31
N ALA A 238 -15.38 21.63 18.02
CA ALA A 238 -14.64 20.42 18.38
C ALA A 238 -14.24 19.60 17.15
N GLU A 239 -15.15 19.35 16.20
CA GLU A 239 -14.87 18.63 14.94
C GLU A 239 -13.77 19.32 14.12
N ARG A 240 -13.81 20.65 14.03
CA ARG A 240 -12.77 21.45 13.36
C ARG A 240 -11.42 21.39 14.10
N MET A 241 -11.43 21.40 15.43
CA MET A 241 -10.20 21.24 16.21
C MET A 241 -9.60 19.85 16.01
N ALA A 242 -10.41 18.80 16.10
CA ALA A 242 -10.00 17.42 15.83
C ALA A 242 -9.41 17.29 14.41
N SER A 243 -10.04 17.90 13.40
CA SER A 243 -9.52 17.91 12.03
C SER A 243 -8.12 18.53 11.91
N ARG A 244 -7.84 19.62 12.64
CA ARG A 244 -6.49 20.23 12.66
C ARG A 244 -5.46 19.32 13.34
N VAL A 245 -5.85 18.65 14.42
CA VAL A 245 -4.99 17.68 15.12
C VAL A 245 -4.68 16.50 14.20
N ILE A 246 -5.68 15.95 13.50
CA ILE A 246 -5.48 14.85 12.54
C ILE A 246 -4.54 15.26 11.40
N ILE A 247 -4.65 16.49 10.88
CA ILE A 247 -3.71 17.00 9.87
C ILE A 247 -2.27 17.04 10.42
N GLY A 248 -2.08 17.56 11.63
CA GLY A 248 -0.77 17.62 12.27
C GLY A 248 -0.18 16.24 12.51
N LEU A 249 -1.00 15.31 13.01
CA LEU A 249 -0.61 13.91 13.21
C LEU A 249 -0.28 13.23 11.87
N GLY A 250 -1.08 13.45 10.83
CA GLY A 250 -0.84 12.91 9.50
C GLY A 250 0.47 13.40 8.89
N ALA A 251 0.77 14.69 9.02
CA ALA A 251 2.04 15.26 8.57
C ALA A 251 3.22 14.65 9.35
N LEU A 252 3.09 14.50 10.67
CA LEU A 252 4.10 13.86 11.52
C LEU A 252 4.31 12.39 11.13
N MET A 253 3.24 11.62 10.96
CA MET A 253 3.30 10.21 10.54
C MET A 253 3.94 10.06 9.17
N GLY A 254 3.68 10.98 8.22
CA GLY A 254 4.31 10.97 6.92
C GLY A 254 5.82 11.23 6.97
N VAL A 255 6.25 12.20 7.76
CA VAL A 255 7.68 12.51 7.95
C VAL A 255 8.38 11.38 8.70
N VAL A 256 7.89 11.01 9.88
CA VAL A 256 8.51 9.98 10.73
C VAL A 256 8.48 8.61 10.04
N GLY A 257 7.34 8.21 9.49
CA GLY A 257 7.21 6.94 8.76
C GLY A 257 8.13 6.90 7.54
N GLY A 258 8.15 7.97 6.74
CA GLY A 258 9.05 8.06 5.58
C GLY A 258 10.53 8.00 5.98
N SER A 259 10.93 8.73 7.01
CA SER A 259 12.31 8.70 7.53
C SER A 259 12.69 7.32 8.04
N VAL A 260 11.82 6.66 8.83
CA VAL A 260 12.06 5.32 9.35
C VAL A 260 12.18 4.30 8.21
N THR A 261 11.33 4.36 7.19
CA THR A 261 11.42 3.48 6.02
C THR A 261 12.73 3.67 5.25
N VAL A 262 13.22 4.92 5.12
CA VAL A 262 14.54 5.20 4.50
C VAL A 262 15.68 4.67 5.38
N MET A 263 15.62 4.89 6.68
CA MET A 263 16.64 4.39 7.62
C MET A 263 16.69 2.85 7.64
N ASP A 264 15.54 2.19 7.63
CA ASP A 264 15.44 0.73 7.59
C ASP A 264 16.05 0.15 6.31
N ALA A 265 15.79 0.78 5.16
CA ALA A 265 16.27 0.30 3.88
C ALA A 265 17.76 0.56 3.60
N PHE A 266 18.29 1.72 4.00
CA PHE A 266 19.65 2.14 3.64
C PHE A 266 20.63 2.13 4.82
N PHE A 267 20.14 2.18 6.05
CA PHE A 267 20.96 2.27 7.27
C PHE A 267 20.48 1.32 8.39
N PRO A 268 20.30 0.00 8.13
CA PRO A 268 19.66 -0.92 9.07
C PRO A 268 20.37 -1.04 10.43
N ARG A 269 21.70 -0.78 10.48
CA ARG A 269 22.49 -0.82 11.72
C ARG A 269 22.11 0.27 12.74
N LEU A 270 21.56 1.39 12.30
CA LEU A 270 21.14 2.49 13.18
C LEU A 270 19.84 2.18 13.94
N LEU A 271 18.99 1.29 13.39
CA LEU A 271 17.72 0.88 14.01
C LEU A 271 17.85 -0.40 14.85
N SER A 272 18.95 -1.14 14.71
CA SER A 272 19.22 -2.37 15.46
C SER A 272 20.00 -2.15 16.78
N MET A 273 20.30 -0.90 17.15
CA MET A 273 20.89 -0.55 18.45
C MET A 273 19.79 -0.33 19.51
N GLN A 274 18.91 -1.33 19.68
CA GLN A 274 18.02 -1.49 20.84
C GLN A 274 17.78 -2.98 21.10
#